data_AF-A0AAD5LHG8-F1
#
_entry.id   AF-A0AAD5LHG8-F1
#
_cell.length_a   1.000
_cell.length_b   1.000
_cell.length_c   1.000
_cell.angle_alpha   90.00
_cell.angle_beta   90.00
_cell.angle_gamma   90.00
#
_symmetry.space_group_name_H-M   'P 1'
#
loop_
_entity.id
_entity.type
_entity.pdbx_description
1 polymer ?
#
loop_
_entity_poly.entity_id
_entity_poly.type
_entity_poly.pdbx_seq_one_letter_code
_entity_poly.pdbx_strand_id
1 'polypeptide(L)' 'MSQSSKGNLKDFDWKLKLALESNKVSALNSPIIELTLHTEIDSVSVEMDSHRLDSVIHKIREALLKATEDITN' A
#
# COMPACT_ATOMS: atom_id res chain seq x y z
N MET A 1 -6.86 16.04 20.49
CA MET A 1 -5.49 15.88 19.94
C MET A 1 -5.22 14.40 19.83
N SER A 2 -5.42 13.78 18.67
CA SER A 2 -4.95 12.42 18.43
C SER A 2 -3.46 12.49 18.13
N GLN A 3 -2.62 12.20 19.11
CA GLN A 3 -1.21 11.96 18.86
C GLN A 3 -1.13 10.81 17.84
N SER A 4 -0.59 11.10 16.66
CA SER A 4 -0.18 10.06 15.73
C SER A 4 0.95 9.30 16.40
N SER A 5 0.64 8.21 17.09
CA SER A 5 1.65 7.27 17.52
C SER A 5 2.27 6.70 16.25
N LYS A 6 3.42 7.22 15.85
CA LYS A 6 4.19 6.72 14.71
C LYS A 6 4.72 5.35 15.11
N GLY A 7 3.97 4.30 14.79
CA GLY A 7 4.42 2.92 14.92
C GLY A 7 5.43 2.63 13.81
N ASN A 8 6.53 1.96 14.14
CA ASN A 8 7.42 1.43 13.11
C ASN A 8 6.69 0.33 12.32
N LEU A 9 6.90 0.30 11.00
CA LEU A 9 6.40 -0.80 10.17
C LEU A 9 7.14 -2.07 10.57
N LYS A 10 6.40 -3.10 10.98
CA LYS A 10 6.96 -4.43 11.32
C LYS A 10 6.92 -5.37 10.13
N ASP A 11 5.79 -5.39 9.43
CA ASP A 11 5.55 -6.32 8.34
C ASP A 11 4.51 -5.78 7.37
N PHE A 12 4.39 -6.40 6.19
CA PHE A 12 3.34 -6.12 5.23
C PHE A 12 2.84 -7.40 4.54
N ASP A 13 1.53 -7.44 4.31
CA ASP A 13 0.86 -8.48 3.54
C ASP A 13 0.20 -7.88 2.31
N TRP A 14 0.15 -8.64 1.21
CA TRP A 14 -0.54 -8.22 0.00
C TRP A 14 -1.39 -9.34 -0.59
N LYS A 15 -2.52 -8.97 -1.21
CA LYS A 15 -3.41 -9.89 -1.93
C LYS A 15 -3.87 -9.29 -3.26
N LEU A 16 -3.89 -10.12 -4.29
CA LEU A 16 -4.48 -9.78 -5.58
C LEU A 16 -5.88 -10.38 -5.66
N LYS A 17 -6.90 -9.52 -5.78
CA LYS A 17 -8.30 -9.90 -5.96
C LYS A 17 -8.66 -9.74 -7.44
N LEU A 18 -8.93 -10.85 -8.09
CA LEU A 18 -9.48 -10.86 -9.45
C LEU A 18 -11.01 -10.90 -9.32
N ALA A 19 -11.69 -9.84 -9.76
CA ALA A 19 -13.14 -9.83 -9.87
C ALA A 19 -13.55 -10.69 -11.08
N LEU A 20 -13.64 -12.01 -10.87
CA LEU A 20 -14.13 -12.93 -11.89
C LEU A 20 -15.67 -12.87 -11.95
N GLU A 21 -16.24 -11.90 -12.63
CA GLU A 21 -17.68 -11.93 -12.94
C GLU A 21 -17.92 -12.58 -14.32
N SER A 22 -18.62 -13.72 -14.34
CA SER A 22 -18.86 -14.51 -15.56
C SER A 22 -19.98 -13.98 -16.47
N ASN A 23 -20.67 -12.89 -16.11
CA ASN A 23 -22.01 -12.61 -16.67
C ASN A 23 -22.14 -11.25 -17.39
N LYS A 24 -21.15 -10.36 -17.35
CA LYS A 24 -21.22 -9.06 -18.02
C LYS A 24 -19.86 -8.70 -18.62
N VAL A 25 -19.84 -8.49 -19.94
CA VAL A 25 -18.67 -8.26 -20.82
C VAL A 25 -17.88 -6.98 -20.48
N SER A 26 -18.13 -6.35 -19.34
CA SER A 26 -17.42 -5.14 -18.88
C SER A 26 -17.18 -5.16 -17.36
N ALA A 27 -17.12 -6.35 -16.75
CA ALA A 27 -16.65 -6.50 -15.38
C ALA A 27 -15.16 -6.14 -15.30
N LEU A 28 -14.78 -5.40 -14.25
CA LEU A 28 -13.43 -4.87 -14.03
C LEU A 28 -12.32 -5.90 -14.35
N ASN A 29 -11.73 -5.80 -15.54
CA ASN A 29 -10.53 -6.55 -15.92
C ASN A 29 -9.28 -6.07 -15.16
N SER A 30 -9.41 -5.05 -14.33
CA SER A 30 -8.31 -4.50 -13.54
C SER A 30 -8.25 -5.24 -12.21
N PRO A 31 -7.15 -5.96 -11.92
CA PRO A 31 -6.98 -6.62 -10.64
C PRO A 31 -6.97 -5.57 -9.51
N ILE A 32 -7.64 -5.89 -8.40
CA ILE A 32 -7.63 -5.07 -7.19
C ILE A 32 -6.54 -5.61 -6.27
N ILE A 33 -5.75 -4.71 -5.69
CA ILE A 33 -4.69 -5.04 -4.76
C ILE A 33 -5.11 -4.61 -3.37
N GLU A 34 -5.09 -5.53 -2.43
CA GLU A 34 -5.21 -5.24 -1.00
C GLU A 34 -3.81 -5.24 -0.40
N LEU A 35 -3.39 -4.12 0.18
CA LEU A 35 -2.13 -3.97 0.91
C LEU A 35 -2.45 -3.76 2.38
N THR A 36 -1.93 -4.63 3.24
CA THR A 36 -2.02 -4.50 4.70
C THR A 36 -0.64 -4.18 5.26
N LEU A 37 -0.57 -3.11 6.04
CA LEU A 37 0.64 -2.69 6.75
C LEU A 37 0.46 -2.98 8.23
N HIS A 38 1.39 -3.75 8.81
CA HIS A 38 1.40 -4.07 10.23
C HIS A 38 2.41 -3.17 10.94
N THR A 39 1.91 -2.30 11.83
CA THR A 39 2.76 -1.48 12.70
C THR A 39 2.90 -2.15 14.07
N GLU A 40 3.72 -1.57 14.94
CA GLU A 40 3.82 -2.04 16.33
C GLU A 40 2.53 -1.83 17.15
N ILE A 41 1.62 -1.01 16.65
CA ILE A 41 0.48 -0.47 17.39
C ILE A 41 -0.84 -0.95 16.78
N ASP A 42 -0.89 -1.05 15.46
CA ASP A 42 -2.10 -1.38 14.71
C ASP A 42 -1.77 -2.02 13.35
N SER A 43 -2.82 -2.28 12.57
CA SER A 43 -2.67 -2.69 11.17
C SER A 43 -3.66 -1.92 10.31
N VAL A 44 -3.19 -1.45 9.15
CA VAL A 44 -3.99 -0.67 8.21
C VAL A 44 -4.04 -1.41 6.89
N SER A 45 -5.25 -1.71 6.40
CA SER A 45 -5.47 -2.31 5.09
C SER A 45 -6.06 -1.28 4.14
N VAL A 46 -5.56 -1.25 2.89
CA VAL A 46 -6.08 -0.42 1.81
C VAL A 46 -6.27 -1.27 0.57
N GLU A 47 -7.46 -1.18 -0.02
CA GLU A 47 -7.74 -1.69 -1.36
C GLU A 47 -7.49 -0.60 -2.41
N MET A 48 -6.77 -0.96 -3.47
CA MET A 48 -6.38 -0.04 -4.53
C MET A 48 -6.25 -0.73 -5.88
N ASP A 49 -6.40 0.04 -6.96
CA ASP A 49 -6.04 -0.41 -8.31
C ASP A 49 -4.51 -0.35 -8.54
N SER A 50 -4.07 -0.87 -9.69
CA SER A 50 -2.66 -0.90 -10.07
C SER A 50 -2.03 0.50 -10.20
N HIS A 51 -2.76 1.49 -10.70
CA HIS A 51 -2.25 2.84 -10.88
C HIS A 51 -1.99 3.52 -9.52
N ARG A 52 -2.91 3.34 -8.57
CA ARG A 52 -2.76 3.83 -7.21
C ARG A 52 -1.66 3.09 -6.46
N LEU A 53 -1.46 1.78 -6.70
CA LEU A 53 -0.31 1.05 -6.16
C LEU A 53 1.01 1.63 -6.68
N ASP A 54 1.14 1.87 -7.98
CA ASP A 54 2.35 2.45 -8.56
C ASP A 54 2.69 3.80 -7.92
N SER A 55 1.69 4.63 -7.68
CA SER A 55 1.86 5.90 -6.97
C SER A 55 2.35 5.71 -5.52
N VAL A 56 1.81 4.72 -4.79
CA VAL A 56 2.24 4.41 -3.41
C VAL A 56 3.67 3.90 -3.40
N ILE A 57 4.04 2.97 -4.29
CA ILE A 57 5.41 2.46 -4.42
C ILE A 57 6.38 3.60 -4.72
N HIS A 58 6.01 4.51 -5.63
CA HIS A 58 6.84 5.66 -5.97
C HIS A 58 7.10 6.54 -4.74
N LYS A 59 6.05 6.90 -3.98
CA LYS A 59 6.19 7.70 -2.76
C LYS A 59 7.04 7.01 -1.68
N ILE A 60 6.90 5.70 -1.52
CA ILE A 60 7.73 4.93 -0.59
C ILE A 60 9.19 4.98 -1.01
N ARG A 61 9.48 4.81 -2.31
CA ARG A 61 10.86 4.90 -2.84
C ARG A 61 11.46 6.30 -2.63
N GLU A 62 10.70 7.35 -2.91
CA GLU A 62 11.15 8.73 -2.67
C GLU A 62 11.45 8.98 -1.19
N ALA A 63 10.58 8.52 -0.29
CA ALA A 63 10.78 8.65 1.15
C ALA A 63 12.03 7.88 1.63
N LEU A 64 12.27 6.68 1.08
CA LEU A 64 13.47 5.88 1.37
C LEU A 64 14.75 6.58 0.86
N LEU A 65 14.75 7.08 -0.37
CA LEU A 65 15.89 7.79 -0.94
C LEU A 65 16.24 9.03 -0.11
N LYS A 66 15.23 9.81 0.25
CA LYS A 66 15.40 10.99 1.10
C LYS A 66 15.96 10.62 2.48
N ALA A 67 15.44 9.56 3.11
CA ALA A 67 15.94 9.10 4.40
C ALA A 67 17.41 8.64 4.32
N THR A 68 17.85 8.08 3.20
CA THR A 68 19.26 7.73 3.00
C THR A 68 20.16 8.95 2.76
N GLU A 69 19.66 10.00 2.10
CA GLU A 69 20.40 11.26 1.94
C GLU A 69 20.58 11.99 3.27
N ASP A 70 19.56 11.99 4.14
CA ASP A 70 19.61 12.59 5.48
C ASP A 70 20.59 11.89 6.45
N ILE A 71 20.98 10.64 6.17
CA ILE A 71 21.98 9.90 6.98
C ILE A 71 23.43 10.23 6.55
N THR A 72 23.61 10.80 5.36
CA THR A 72 24.93 11.00 4.75
C THR A 72 25.44 12.45 4.85
N ASN A 73 24.66 13.37 5.42
CA ASN A 73 25.02 14.77 5.70
C ASN A 73 25.02 15.05 7.21
#